data_AF-A0A932D1I3-F1
#
_entry.id   AF-A0A932D1I3-F1
#
_cell.length_a   1.000
_cell.length_b   1.000
_cell.length_c   1.000
_cell.angle_alpha   90.00
_cell.angle_beta   90.00
_cell.angle_gamma   90.00
#
_symmetry.space_group_name_H-M   'P 1'
#
loop_
_entity.id
_entity.type
_entity.pdbx_description
1 polymer ?
#
loop_
_entity_poly.entity_id
_entity_poly.type
_entity_poly.pdbx_seq_one_letter_code
_entity_poly.pdbx_strand_id
1 'polypeptide(L)'
;MKGADRSKLAARLAHDVGKYVARAARNMPPRGATPAMVAMLATDLYSLAGGRRASAVLAELAGPFGEGDERLATARSLLEEADRLEDRLRAAEPAAVERGRAIALEVQSLVLDFARMVASR
;
A
#
# COMPACT_ATOMS: atom_id res chain seq x y z
N MET A 1 12.58 -8.08 19.61
CA MET A 1 12.44 -8.87 18.36
C MET A 1 13.84 -9.25 17.87
N LYS A 2 14.12 -10.53 17.58
CA LYS A 2 15.44 -10.96 17.06
C LYS A 2 15.62 -10.48 15.61
N GLY A 3 16.85 -10.33 15.14
CA GLY A 3 17.15 -9.83 13.77
C GLY A 3 16.45 -10.61 12.66
N ALA A 4 16.48 -11.95 12.71
CA ALA A 4 15.82 -12.81 11.73
C ALA A 4 14.29 -12.65 11.69
N ASP A 5 13.65 -12.32 12.82
CA ASP A 5 12.21 -12.08 12.89
C ASP A 5 11.85 -10.72 12.28
N ARG A 6 12.71 -9.71 12.45
CA ARG A 6 12.56 -8.39 11.80
C ARG A 6 12.59 -8.52 10.28
N SER A 7 13.55 -9.26 9.74
CA SER A 7 13.70 -9.42 8.29
C SER A 7 12.54 -10.20 7.67
N LYS A 8 12.03 -11.24 8.34
CA LYS A 8 10.82 -11.95 7.91
C LYS A 8 9.59 -11.05 7.89
N LEU A 9 9.42 -10.24 8.94
CA LEU A 9 8.28 -9.32 9.02
C LEU A 9 8.37 -8.21 7.96
N ALA A 10 9.58 -7.71 7.68
CA ALA A 10 9.82 -6.71 6.64
C ALA A 10 9.57 -7.30 5.23
N ALA A 11 9.98 -8.55 4.99
CA ALA A 11 9.64 -9.26 3.74
C ALA A 11 8.12 -9.45 3.58
N ARG A 12 7.41 -9.73 4.69
CA ARG A 12 5.95 -9.82 4.69
C ARG A 12 5.30 -8.47 4.40
N LEU A 13 5.80 -7.37 4.97
CA LEU A 13 5.36 -6.00 4.66
C LEU A 13 5.49 -5.70 3.15
N ALA A 14 6.65 -6.02 2.57
CA ALA A 14 6.91 -5.89 1.14
C ALA A 14 5.97 -6.71 0.27
N HIS A 15 5.62 -7.93 0.70
CA HIS A 15 4.72 -8.81 -0.02
C HIS A 15 3.25 -8.39 0.12
N ASP A 16 2.77 -8.27 1.36
CA ASP A 16 1.35 -8.13 1.67
C ASP A 16 0.84 -6.71 1.38
N VAL A 17 1.67 -5.69 1.61
CA VAL A 17 1.36 -4.29 1.29
C VAL A 17 2.00 -3.91 -0.04
N GLY A 18 3.33 -3.93 -0.13
CA GLY A 18 4.03 -3.37 -1.30
C GLY A 18 3.63 -4.00 -2.64
N LYS A 19 3.64 -5.34 -2.75
CA LYS A 19 3.32 -6.04 -4.00
C LYS A 19 1.82 -5.97 -4.32
N TYR A 20 0.94 -6.22 -3.36
CA TYR A 20 -0.49 -6.31 -3.65
C TYR A 20 -1.15 -4.94 -3.86
N VAL A 21 -0.82 -3.93 -3.04
CA VAL A 21 -1.40 -2.58 -3.18
C VAL A 21 -1.12 -1.99 -4.56
N ALA A 22 0.09 -2.17 -5.09
CA ALA A 22 0.50 -1.62 -6.38
C ALA A 22 0.20 -2.55 -7.58
N ARG A 23 -0.50 -3.68 -7.40
CA ARG A 23 -0.68 -4.68 -8.46
C ARG A 23 -1.51 -4.13 -9.63
N ALA A 24 -2.70 -3.60 -9.36
CA ALA A 24 -3.50 -2.93 -10.39
C ALA A 24 -2.83 -1.64 -10.86
N ALA A 25 -2.35 -0.81 -9.93
CA ALA A 25 -1.80 0.52 -10.22
C ALA A 25 -0.65 0.50 -11.24
N ARG A 26 0.23 -0.52 -11.18
CA ARG A 26 1.35 -0.70 -12.13
C ARG A 26 0.91 -0.98 -13.57
N ASN A 27 -0.27 -1.55 -13.74
CA ASN A 27 -0.82 -1.91 -15.06
C ASN A 27 -1.85 -0.89 -15.56
N MET A 28 -2.18 0.12 -14.74
CA MET A 28 -3.12 1.16 -15.13
C MET A 28 -2.42 2.20 -16.03
N PRO A 29 -3.03 2.56 -17.17
CA PRO A 29 -2.51 3.63 -18.00
C PRO A 29 -2.63 4.97 -17.24
N PRO A 30 -1.76 5.97 -17.54
CA PRO A 30 -1.84 7.29 -16.94
C PRO A 30 -3.18 8.01 -17.18
N ARG A 31 -3.89 7.66 -18.26
CA ARG A 31 -5.21 8.17 -18.62
C ARG A 31 -6.08 7.04 -19.18
N GLY A 32 -7.39 7.13 -18.99
CA GLY A 32 -8.34 6.17 -19.56
C GLY A 32 -8.37 4.82 -18.85
N ALA A 33 -8.25 4.81 -17.52
CA ALA A 33 -8.47 3.61 -16.72
C ALA A 33 -9.90 3.08 -16.95
N THR A 34 -10.02 1.79 -17.26
CA THR A 34 -11.34 1.17 -17.43
C THR A 34 -12.02 0.99 -16.06
N PRO A 35 -13.36 0.89 -16.00
CA PRO A 35 -14.07 0.60 -14.75
C PRO A 35 -13.56 -0.68 -14.05
N ALA A 36 -13.19 -1.70 -14.83
CA ALA A 36 -12.60 -2.92 -14.30
C ALA A 36 -11.24 -2.69 -13.62
N MET A 37 -10.37 -1.85 -14.22
CA MET A 37 -9.10 -1.47 -13.59
C MET A 37 -9.30 -0.68 -12.29
N VAL A 38 -10.29 0.23 -12.26
CA VAL A 38 -10.65 0.98 -11.05
C VAL A 38 -11.15 0.04 -9.96
N ALA A 39 -12.00 -0.93 -10.29
CA ALA A 39 -12.47 -1.94 -9.35
C ALA A 39 -11.31 -2.81 -8.81
N MET A 40 -10.35 -3.16 -9.66
CA MET A 40 -9.15 -3.88 -9.23
C MET A 40 -8.28 -3.03 -8.28
N LEU A 41 -8.08 -1.75 -8.58
CA LEU A 41 -7.37 -0.82 -7.69
C LEU A 41 -8.07 -0.67 -6.34
N ALA A 42 -9.40 -0.51 -6.34
CA ALA A 42 -10.20 -0.47 -5.11
C ALA A 42 -10.06 -1.77 -4.30
N THR A 43 -10.03 -2.92 -4.97
CA THR A 43 -9.81 -4.21 -4.32
C THR A 43 -8.41 -4.28 -3.68
N ASP A 44 -7.38 -3.87 -4.41
CA ASP A 44 -6.00 -3.88 -3.93
C ASP A 44 -5.78 -2.91 -2.73
N LEU A 45 -6.55 -1.83 -2.62
CA LEU A 45 -6.47 -0.87 -1.50
C LEU A 45 -7.36 -1.25 -0.30
N TYR A 46 -8.59 -1.68 -0.55
CA TYR A 46 -9.62 -1.80 0.49
C TYR A 46 -10.00 -3.25 0.81
N SER A 47 -9.55 -4.22 0.03
CA SER A 47 -9.91 -5.63 0.17
C SER A 47 -8.75 -6.57 -0.18
N LEU A 48 -7.62 -6.38 0.49
CA LEU A 48 -6.49 -7.33 0.51
C LEU A 48 -6.91 -8.68 1.11
N ALA A 49 -5.96 -9.63 1.19
CA ALA A 49 -6.18 -10.97 1.72
C ALA A 49 -7.05 -10.99 3.00
N GLY A 50 -8.19 -11.69 2.93
CA GLY A 50 -9.17 -11.74 4.02
C GLY A 50 -10.12 -10.53 4.09
N GLY A 51 -10.22 -9.71 3.04
CA GLY A 51 -11.12 -8.55 2.98
C GLY A 51 -10.61 -7.34 3.77
N ARG A 52 -9.30 -7.30 4.07
CA ARG A 52 -8.71 -6.27 4.93
C ARG A 52 -8.23 -5.08 4.12
N ARG A 53 -8.32 -3.89 4.72
CA ARG A 53 -7.73 -2.67 4.14
C ARG A 53 -6.21 -2.70 4.19
N ALA A 54 -5.57 -2.13 3.18
CA ALA A 54 -4.12 -1.94 3.14
C ALA A 54 -3.61 -1.14 4.34
N SER A 55 -4.32 -0.09 4.76
CA SER A 55 -3.99 0.71 5.95
C SER A 55 -3.93 -0.14 7.22
N ALA A 56 -4.94 -1.02 7.42
CA ALA A 56 -5.00 -1.91 8.55
C ALA A 56 -3.90 -2.99 8.53
N VAL A 57 -3.59 -3.54 7.34
CA VAL A 57 -2.50 -4.52 7.18
C VAL A 57 -1.14 -3.87 7.45
N LEU A 58 -0.92 -2.65 6.93
CA LEU A 58 0.31 -1.89 7.21
C LEU A 58 0.45 -1.63 8.71
N ALA A 59 -0.59 -1.13 9.38
CA ALA A 59 -0.55 -0.81 10.81
C ALA A 59 -0.17 -2.02 11.67
N GLU A 60 -0.76 -3.19 11.39
CA GLU A 60 -0.44 -4.44 12.09
C GLU A 60 1.03 -4.86 11.87
N LEU A 61 1.47 -4.92 10.61
CA LEU A 61 2.81 -5.41 10.27
C LEU A 61 3.91 -4.41 10.64
N ALA A 62 3.61 -3.11 10.64
CA ALA A 62 4.54 -2.05 11.00
C ALA A 62 4.71 -1.90 12.52
N GLY A 63 3.70 -2.26 13.33
CA GLY A 63 3.69 -2.06 14.79
C GLY A 63 4.98 -2.53 15.50
N PRO A 64 5.49 -3.75 15.23
CA PRO A 64 6.72 -4.25 15.85
C PRO A 64 8.01 -3.47 15.50
N PHE A 65 8.00 -2.59 14.50
CA PHE A 65 9.14 -1.74 14.13
C PHE A 65 9.16 -0.40 14.86
N GLY A 66 8.07 -0.03 15.55
CA GLY A 66 7.90 1.27 16.20
C GLY A 66 7.55 2.40 15.23
N GLU A 67 7.44 3.62 15.76
CA GLU A 67 6.99 4.80 14.99
C GLU A 67 8.14 5.60 14.36
N GLY A 68 9.39 5.20 14.57
CA GLY A 68 10.56 6.01 14.21
C GLY A 68 11.02 5.95 12.75
N ASP A 69 10.41 5.13 11.89
CA ASP A 69 10.78 5.07 10.47
C ASP A 69 9.86 5.96 9.62
N GLU A 70 10.43 7.01 9.06
CA GLU A 70 9.73 8.01 8.23
C GLU A 70 9.04 7.39 7.01
N ARG A 71 9.57 6.29 6.44
CA ARG A 71 8.95 5.63 5.28
C ARG A 71 7.65 4.97 5.68
N LEU A 72 7.62 4.31 6.83
CA LEU A 72 6.41 3.69 7.37
C LEU A 72 5.38 4.72 7.82
N ALA A 73 5.83 5.84 8.41
CA ALA A 73 4.96 6.95 8.76
C ALA A 73 4.32 7.58 7.51
N THR A 74 5.11 7.82 6.46
CA THR A 74 4.62 8.36 5.19
C THR A 74 3.64 7.40 4.51
N ALA A 75 3.99 6.11 4.44
CA ALA A 75 3.10 5.08 3.86
C ALA A 75 1.76 5.00 4.62
N ARG A 76 1.76 5.19 5.94
CA ARG A 76 0.54 5.24 6.75
C ARG A 76 -0.33 6.44 6.36
N SER A 77 0.24 7.64 6.34
CA SER A 77 -0.49 8.86 5.96
C SER A 77 -1.08 8.78 4.55
N LEU A 78 -0.35 8.18 3.61
CA LEU A 78 -0.83 7.95 2.24
C LEU A 78 -2.01 6.96 2.20
N LEU A 79 -1.96 5.86 2.96
CA LEU A 79 -3.07 4.91 3.01
C LEU A 79 -4.29 5.46 3.76
N GLU A 80 -4.10 6.30 4.77
CA GLU A 80 -5.19 7.06 5.40
C GLU A 80 -5.83 8.06 4.43
N GLU A 81 -5.04 8.68 3.56
CA GLU A 81 -5.57 9.48 2.47
C GLU A 81 -6.37 8.65 1.48
N ALA A 82 -5.88 7.46 1.09
CA ALA A 82 -6.63 6.54 0.25
C ALA A 82 -7.97 6.15 0.89
N ASP A 83 -7.99 5.83 2.18
CA ASP A 83 -9.23 5.51 2.90
C ASP A 83 -10.26 6.65 2.81
N ARG A 84 -9.84 7.92 2.83
CA ARG A 84 -10.72 9.09 2.62
C ARG A 84 -11.19 9.25 1.17
N LEU A 85 -10.53 8.63 0.21
CA LEU A 85 -10.88 8.68 -1.22
C LEU A 85 -11.80 7.54 -1.66
N GLU A 86 -12.12 6.58 -0.80
CA GLU A 86 -12.76 5.32 -1.21
C GLU A 86 -14.03 5.50 -2.03
N ASP A 87 -15.01 6.26 -1.54
CA ASP A 87 -16.29 6.43 -2.23
C ASP A 87 -16.10 7.04 -3.62
N ARG A 88 -15.25 8.06 -3.72
CA ARG A 88 -14.93 8.76 -4.97
C ARG A 88 -14.17 7.87 -5.94
N LEU A 89 -13.25 7.05 -5.43
CA LEU A 89 -12.50 6.08 -6.22
C LEU A 89 -13.42 4.98 -6.74
N ARG A 90 -14.33 4.46 -5.91
CA ARG A 90 -15.35 3.47 -6.31
C ARG A 90 -16.34 4.03 -7.32
N ALA A 91 -16.66 5.33 -7.24
CA ALA A 91 -17.44 6.06 -8.24
C ALA A 91 -16.65 6.35 -9.54
N ALA A 92 -15.40 5.90 -9.64
CA ALA A 92 -14.50 6.12 -10.77
C ALA A 92 -14.27 7.61 -11.10
N GLU A 93 -14.29 8.49 -10.08
CA GLU A 93 -13.96 9.90 -10.28
C GLU A 93 -12.49 10.04 -10.75
N PRO A 94 -12.22 10.73 -11.88
CA PRO A 94 -10.89 10.76 -12.48
C PRO A 94 -9.77 11.17 -11.53
N ALA A 95 -9.98 12.22 -10.73
CA ALA A 95 -8.99 12.72 -9.78
C ALA A 95 -8.73 11.73 -8.62
N ALA A 96 -9.77 11.05 -8.14
CA ALA A 96 -9.63 10.05 -7.07
C ALA A 96 -8.91 8.80 -7.58
N VAL A 97 -9.19 8.37 -8.82
CA VAL A 97 -8.50 7.26 -9.47
C VAL A 97 -7.03 7.57 -9.70
N GLU A 98 -6.71 8.77 -10.21
CA GLU A 98 -5.33 9.21 -10.41
C GLU A 98 -4.57 9.26 -9.08
N ARG A 99 -5.16 9.87 -8.05
CA ARG A 99 -4.53 9.96 -6.73
C ARG A 99 -4.38 8.60 -6.07
N GLY A 100 -5.39 7.74 -6.12
CA GLY A 100 -5.32 6.37 -5.60
C GLY A 100 -4.23 5.53 -6.28
N ARG A 101 -4.08 5.67 -7.61
CA ARG A 101 -2.99 5.04 -8.36
C ARG A 101 -1.62 5.53 -7.88
N ALA A 102 -1.46 6.84 -7.72
CA ALA A 102 -0.22 7.45 -7.25
C ALA A 102 0.15 6.97 -5.85
N ILE A 103 -0.81 7.01 -4.90
CA ILE A 103 -0.65 6.51 -3.53
C ILE A 103 -0.19 5.05 -3.54
N ALA A 104 -0.84 4.19 -4.32
CA ALA A 104 -0.50 2.77 -4.36
C ALA A 104 0.95 2.52 -4.79
N LEU A 105 1.43 3.24 -5.80
CA LEU A 105 2.80 3.15 -6.30
C LEU A 105 3.82 3.72 -5.30
N GLU A 106 3.50 4.84 -4.66
CA GLU A 106 4.36 5.48 -3.67
C GLU A 106 4.52 4.62 -2.41
N VAL A 107 3.41 4.07 -1.90
CA VAL A 107 3.41 3.11 -0.78
C VAL A 107 4.28 1.90 -1.09
N GLN A 108 4.20 1.35 -2.32
CA GLN A 108 5.07 0.26 -2.72
C GLN A 108 6.55 0.65 -2.62
N SER A 109 6.94 1.81 -3.15
CA SER A 109 8.34 2.26 -3.11
C SER A 109 8.85 2.35 -1.67
N LEU A 110 8.10 3.04 -0.80
CA LEU A 110 8.45 3.26 0.60
C LEU A 110 8.61 1.95 1.37
N VAL A 111 7.66 1.02 1.19
CA VAL A 111 7.64 -0.28 1.85
C VAL A 111 8.80 -1.17 1.38
N LEU A 112 9.12 -1.15 0.09
CA LEU A 112 10.25 -1.91 -0.46
C LEU A 112 11.59 -1.36 0.03
N ASP A 113 11.74 -0.05 0.08
CA ASP A 113 12.95 0.60 0.57
C ASP A 113 13.16 0.34 2.06
N PHE A 114 12.09 0.38 2.85
CA PHE A 114 12.13 -0.04 4.25
C PHE A 114 12.59 -1.50 4.38
N ALA A 115 11.99 -2.41 3.61
CA ALA A 115 12.33 -3.83 3.70
C ALA A 115 13.79 -4.13 3.33
N ARG A 116 14.33 -3.43 2.31
CA ARG A 116 15.75 -3.50 1.95
C ARG A 116 16.65 -2.99 3.07
N MET A 117 16.31 -1.86 3.69
CA MET A 117 17.06 -1.31 4.82
C MET A 117 17.14 -2.28 6.00
N VAL A 118 16.03 -2.96 6.33
CA VAL A 118 16.01 -3.97 7.40
C VAL A 118 16.84 -5.19 7.03
N ALA A 119 16.83 -5.62 5.77
CA ALA A 119 17.59 -6.79 5.31
C ALA A 119 19.11 -6.56 5.27
N SER A 120 19.56 -5.31 5.23
CA SER A 120 20.99 -4.92 5.23
C SER A 120 21.60 -4.76 6.63
N ARG A 121 20.84 -5.00 7.70
CA ARG A 121 21.27 -4.89 9.11
C ARG A 121 21.33 -6.26 9.78
#